data_AF-A0A0W0SH85-F1
#
_entry.id   AF-A0A0W0SH85-F1
#
_cell.length_a   1.000
_cell.length_b   1.000
_cell.length_c   1.000
_cell.angle_alpha   90.00
_cell.angle_beta   90.00
_cell.angle_gamma   90.00
#
_symmetry.space_group_name_H-M   'P 1'
#
loop_
_entity.id
_entity.type
_entity.pdbx_description
1 polymer ?
#
loop_
_entity_poly.entity_id
_entity_poly.type
_entity_poly.pdbx_seq_one_letter_code
_entity_poly.pdbx_strand_id
1 'polypeptide(L)'
;MRQIVTRILVLLVITPFAFAEDVLPPPPPPQPQLVLDKIDFQLSAKQWVTTQTALLGVSINVTLTSADLVKARADIMERLNKIAKGDWHLIEFDRSQDSSGLEKLYVQAQARVNQEALTEIYKNAKDVSLPGAKYEISSVDFKPSFDETQTVLSQIRQRLYQQVNDELARINKAYPNQNYSVSNLVFVEGSNPSQPRPLQAKAMNTMMVGEASAPAPALTVSNELILTALVEVASNRKPNTK
;
A
#
# COMPACT_ATOMS: atom_id res chain seq x y z
N MET A 1 -8.74 109.06 7.56
CA MET A 1 -8.26 109.70 8.81
C MET A 1 -8.44 108.71 9.96
N ARG A 2 -7.42 108.60 10.84
CA ARG A 2 -7.33 107.79 12.10
C ARG A 2 -7.13 106.28 11.92
N GLN A 3 -5.92 105.75 12.05
CA GLN A 3 -5.03 105.56 13.23
C GLN A 3 -5.30 104.25 14.01
N ILE A 4 -4.38 103.30 13.78
CA ILE A 4 -3.59 102.49 14.72
C ILE A 4 -4.27 102.12 16.05
N VAL A 5 -4.45 100.81 16.29
CA VAL A 5 -4.00 100.15 17.54
C VAL A 5 -3.62 98.69 17.25
N THR A 6 -2.33 98.41 17.39
CA THR A 6 -1.75 97.06 17.51
C THR A 6 -2.19 96.44 18.84
N ARG A 7 -2.81 95.26 18.80
CA ARG A 7 -2.94 94.37 19.97
C ARG A 7 -2.42 92.99 19.60
N ILE A 8 -1.28 92.66 20.19
CA ILE A 8 -0.70 91.32 20.19
C ILE A 8 -1.65 90.42 21.00
N LEU A 9 -2.23 89.43 20.35
CA LEU A 9 -3.00 88.37 20.99
C LEU A 9 -2.20 87.07 20.87
N VAL A 10 -1.73 86.56 22.00
CA VAL A 10 -1.05 85.27 22.11
C VAL A 10 -2.09 84.18 21.84
N LEU A 11 -1.94 83.45 20.73
CA LEU A 11 -2.82 82.35 20.36
C LEU A 11 -2.28 81.06 20.99
N LEU A 12 -2.88 80.67 22.11
CA LEU A 12 -2.61 79.42 22.82
C LEU A 12 -3.36 78.30 22.08
N VAL A 13 -2.63 77.49 21.31
CA VAL A 13 -3.20 76.36 20.54
C VAL A 13 -3.56 75.26 21.53
N ILE A 14 -4.83 75.23 21.96
CA ILE A 14 -5.40 74.09 22.68
C ILE A 14 -5.79 73.06 21.61
N THR A 15 -4.97 72.03 21.42
CA THR A 15 -5.35 70.86 20.61
C THR A 15 -6.49 70.12 21.32
N PRO A 16 -7.68 69.98 20.70
CA PRO A 16 -8.71 69.13 21.24
C PRO A 16 -8.27 67.66 21.07
N PHE A 17 -8.03 66.96 22.18
CA PHE A 17 -8.02 65.51 22.18
C PHE A 17 -9.45 65.05 21.88
N ALA A 18 -9.70 64.65 20.64
CA ALA A 18 -10.90 63.90 20.29
C ALA A 18 -10.75 62.50 20.90
N PHE A 19 -11.49 62.24 21.98
CA PHE A 19 -11.74 60.88 22.42
C PHE A 19 -12.61 60.22 21.35
N ALA A 20 -12.01 59.38 20.52
CA ALA A 20 -12.76 58.41 19.74
C ALA A 20 -13.37 57.43 20.75
N GLU A 21 -14.66 57.56 21.00
CA GLU A 21 -15.44 56.54 21.67
C GLU A 21 -15.35 55.30 20.78
N ASP A 22 -14.61 54.29 21.23
CA ASP A 22 -14.50 52.98 20.57
C ASP A 22 -15.90 52.35 20.56
N VAL A 23 -16.71 52.73 19.58
CA VAL A 23 -17.92 52.00 19.23
C VAL A 23 -17.44 50.70 18.63
N LEU A 24 -17.31 49.69 19.50
CA LEU A 24 -17.03 48.32 19.11
C LEU A 24 -17.95 47.96 17.94
N PRO A 25 -17.42 47.43 16.83
CA PRO A 25 -18.27 46.99 15.73
C PRO A 25 -19.29 45.98 16.26
N PRO A 26 -20.55 46.03 15.80
CA PRO A 26 -21.57 45.10 16.25
C PRO A 26 -21.06 43.66 16.04
N PRO A 27 -21.28 42.76 17.01
CA PRO A 27 -20.83 41.38 16.89
C PRO A 27 -21.37 40.77 15.59
N PRO A 28 -20.56 39.99 14.86
CA PRO A 28 -21.04 39.32 13.65
C PRO A 28 -22.30 38.50 13.98
N PRO A 29 -23.28 38.44 13.08
CA PRO A 29 -24.51 37.70 13.32
C PRO A 29 -24.16 36.24 13.68
N PRO A 30 -24.86 35.62 14.65
CA PRO A 30 -24.60 34.24 15.03
C PRO A 30 -24.70 33.36 13.79
N GLN A 31 -23.58 32.73 13.43
CA GLN A 31 -23.54 31.80 12.31
C GLN A 31 -24.52 30.66 12.61
N PRO A 32 -25.31 30.19 11.62
CA PRO A 32 -26.18 29.03 11.83
C PRO A 32 -25.33 27.86 12.30
N GLN A 33 -25.56 27.38 13.53
CA GLN A 33 -24.92 26.17 14.01
C GLN A 33 -25.43 25.01 13.16
N LEU A 34 -24.61 24.57 12.18
CA LEU A 34 -24.87 23.35 11.43
C LEU A 34 -24.76 22.19 12.43
N VAL A 35 -25.91 21.65 12.85
CA VAL A 35 -25.95 20.43 13.67
C VAL A 35 -25.58 19.27 12.73
N LEU A 36 -24.31 18.91 12.73
CA LEU A 36 -23.76 17.84 11.91
C LEU A 36 -23.97 16.50 12.62
N ASP A 37 -25.12 15.87 12.38
CA ASP A 37 -25.37 14.51 12.85
C ASP A 37 -24.51 13.55 11.99
N LYS A 38 -23.61 12.81 12.64
CA LYS A 38 -22.67 11.88 11.99
C LYS A 38 -22.95 10.44 12.39
N ILE A 39 -22.81 9.52 11.44
CA ILE A 39 -22.83 8.09 11.69
C ILE A 39 -21.55 7.50 11.11
N ASP A 40 -20.78 6.85 11.95
CA ASP A 40 -19.58 6.12 11.56
C ASP A 40 -19.89 4.62 11.53
N PHE A 41 -19.51 3.95 10.44
CA PHE A 41 -19.61 2.51 10.33
C PHE A 41 -18.43 1.92 9.57
N GLN A 42 -18.21 0.62 9.81
CA GLN A 42 -17.13 -0.14 9.22
C GLN A 42 -17.69 -1.31 8.42
N LEU A 43 -17.18 -1.48 7.20
CA LEU A 43 -17.45 -2.65 6.36
C LEU A 43 -16.14 -3.32 6.00
N SER A 44 -16.07 -4.63 6.14
CA SER A 44 -14.90 -5.42 5.74
C SER A 44 -15.32 -6.43 4.69
N ALA A 45 -14.53 -6.54 3.63
CA ALA A 45 -14.70 -7.56 2.61
C ALA A 45 -13.38 -8.30 2.41
N LYS A 46 -13.49 -9.60 2.13
CA LYS A 46 -12.36 -10.50 1.95
C LYS A 46 -12.44 -11.23 0.64
N GLN A 47 -11.28 -11.51 0.04
CA GLN A 47 -11.19 -12.32 -1.17
C GLN A 47 -9.85 -13.04 -1.24
N TRP A 48 -9.93 -14.30 -1.66
CA TRP A 48 -8.77 -15.13 -1.95
C TRP A 48 -8.15 -14.73 -3.29
N VAL A 49 -6.83 -14.55 -3.30
CA VAL A 49 -6.03 -14.40 -4.53
C VAL A 49 -5.43 -15.75 -4.85
N THR A 50 -5.68 -16.24 -6.05
CA THR A 50 -5.06 -17.46 -6.58
C THR A 50 -4.04 -17.07 -7.63
N THR A 51 -2.78 -17.46 -7.46
CA THR A 51 -1.75 -17.31 -8.51
C THR A 51 -1.52 -18.65 -9.20
N GLN A 52 -1.31 -18.59 -10.52
CA GLN A 52 -0.87 -19.72 -11.35
C GLN A 52 0.61 -19.58 -11.74
N THR A 53 1.28 -18.55 -11.21
CA THR A 53 2.67 -18.24 -11.45
C THR A 53 3.48 -18.32 -10.16
N ALA A 54 4.75 -18.66 -10.28
CA ALA A 54 5.71 -18.61 -9.19
C ALA A 54 6.90 -17.73 -9.58
N LEU A 55 7.48 -17.07 -8.58
CA LEU A 55 8.78 -16.43 -8.68
C LEU A 55 9.86 -17.49 -8.48
N LEU A 56 10.55 -17.83 -9.56
CA LEU A 56 11.66 -18.76 -9.59
C LEU A 56 12.97 -17.99 -9.40
N GLY A 57 13.77 -18.39 -8.41
CA GLY A 57 15.13 -17.91 -8.19
C GLY A 57 16.15 -18.94 -8.64
N VAL A 58 17.21 -18.49 -9.31
CA VAL A 58 18.34 -19.31 -9.72
C VAL A 58 19.64 -18.64 -9.29
N SER A 59 20.48 -19.40 -8.60
CA SER A 59 21.85 -19.02 -8.27
C SER A 59 22.82 -19.67 -9.26
N ILE A 60 23.76 -18.89 -9.76
CA ILE A 60 24.64 -19.28 -10.84
C ILE A 60 26.07 -18.98 -10.43
N ASN A 61 26.93 -19.99 -10.52
CA ASN A 61 28.35 -19.87 -10.26
C ASN A 61 29.10 -20.25 -11.53
N VAL A 62 29.82 -19.29 -12.13
CA VAL A 62 30.58 -19.52 -13.36
C VAL A 62 32.06 -19.23 -13.10
N THR A 63 32.94 -20.11 -13.55
CA THR A 63 34.39 -19.92 -13.58
C THR A 63 34.81 -19.77 -15.03
N LEU A 64 35.42 -18.63 -15.37
CA LEU A 64 35.83 -18.27 -16.72
C LEU A 64 37.36 -18.20 -16.82
N THR A 65 37.87 -18.65 -17.96
CA THR A 65 39.29 -18.52 -18.31
C THR A 65 39.62 -17.17 -18.95
N SER A 66 38.62 -16.42 -19.41
CA SER A 66 38.76 -15.08 -19.99
C SER A 66 37.73 -14.10 -19.43
N ALA A 67 38.07 -12.81 -19.46
CA ALA A 67 37.27 -11.74 -18.88
C ALA A 67 36.10 -11.24 -19.76
N ASP A 68 35.61 -12.05 -20.71
CA ASP A 68 34.53 -11.63 -21.61
C ASP A 68 33.15 -11.75 -20.94
N LEU A 69 32.82 -10.72 -20.16
CA LEU A 69 31.58 -10.63 -19.40
C LEU A 69 30.34 -10.48 -20.27
N VAL A 70 30.46 -9.88 -21.45
CA VAL A 70 29.32 -9.67 -22.36
C VAL A 70 28.85 -11.01 -22.89
N LYS A 71 29.81 -11.85 -23.33
CA LYS A 71 29.51 -13.22 -23.75
C LYS A 71 28.98 -14.07 -22.59
N ALA A 72 29.62 -13.99 -21.41
CA ALA A 72 29.18 -14.75 -20.24
C ALA A 72 27.74 -14.41 -19.85
N ARG A 73 27.36 -13.13 -19.88
CA ARG A 73 25.97 -12.70 -19.61
C ARG A 73 24.99 -13.25 -20.65
N ALA A 74 25.33 -13.21 -21.93
CA ALA A 74 24.48 -13.76 -22.99
C ALA A 74 24.28 -15.28 -22.82
N ASP A 75 25.36 -16.01 -22.55
CA ASP A 75 25.33 -17.46 -22.32
C ASP A 75 24.49 -17.82 -21.08
N ILE A 76 24.61 -17.03 -20.01
CA ILE A 76 23.78 -17.17 -18.79
C ILE A 76 22.30 -17.01 -19.12
N MET A 77 21.93 -15.94 -19.83
CA MET A 77 20.54 -15.67 -20.20
C MET A 77 19.96 -16.76 -21.12
N GLU A 78 20.77 -17.30 -22.04
CA GLU A 78 20.35 -18.42 -22.90
C GLU A 78 20.06 -19.68 -22.08
N ARG A 79 20.94 -20.01 -21.12
CA ARG A 79 20.76 -21.18 -20.25
C ARG A 79 19.58 -21.03 -19.31
N LEU A 80 19.38 -19.85 -18.72
CA LEU A 80 18.19 -19.54 -17.92
C LEU A 80 16.90 -19.79 -18.72
N ASN A 81 16.87 -19.38 -19.99
CA ASN A 81 15.74 -19.63 -20.90
C ASN A 81 15.54 -21.10 -21.30
N LYS A 82 16.53 -21.98 -21.06
CA LYS A 82 16.41 -23.43 -21.18
C LYS A 82 15.91 -24.08 -19.88
N ILE A 83 16.14 -23.45 -18.72
CA ILE A 83 15.60 -23.91 -17.43
C ILE A 83 14.08 -23.74 -17.43
N ALA A 84 13.62 -22.52 -17.69
CA ALA A 84 12.21 -22.19 -17.78
C ALA A 84 11.98 -21.00 -18.71
N LYS A 85 10.83 -20.99 -19.39
CA LYS A 85 10.37 -19.84 -20.18
C LYS A 85 9.78 -18.79 -19.26
N GLY A 86 10.33 -17.58 -19.33
CA GLY A 86 9.89 -16.42 -18.57
C GLY A 86 10.81 -15.23 -18.77
N ASP A 87 10.38 -14.07 -18.27
CA ASP A 87 11.17 -12.86 -18.31
C ASP A 87 12.20 -12.88 -17.17
N TRP A 88 13.44 -13.23 -17.52
CA TRP A 88 14.54 -13.34 -16.59
C TRP A 88 15.16 -11.98 -16.27
N HIS A 89 15.34 -11.71 -14.99
CA HIS A 89 16.01 -10.54 -14.46
C HIS A 89 17.21 -10.97 -13.61
N LEU A 90 18.38 -10.40 -13.89
CA LEU A 90 19.56 -10.58 -13.05
C LEU A 90 19.46 -9.59 -11.89
N ILE A 91 19.40 -10.10 -10.66
CA ILE A 91 19.28 -9.30 -9.43
C ILE A 91 20.63 -9.05 -8.77
N GLU A 92 21.61 -9.91 -9.03
CA GLU A 92 22.99 -9.80 -8.53
C GLU A 92 23.94 -10.31 -9.60
N PHE A 93 25.07 -9.63 -9.77
CA PHE A 93 26.13 -10.01 -10.71
C PHE A 93 27.47 -9.57 -10.15
N ASP A 94 28.11 -10.48 -9.43
CA ASP A 94 29.40 -10.25 -8.80
C ASP A 94 30.51 -10.95 -9.55
N ARG A 95 31.67 -10.30 -9.58
CA ARG A 95 32.89 -10.81 -10.18
C ARG A 95 34.00 -10.81 -9.15
N SER A 96 34.72 -11.91 -9.07
CA SER A 96 35.92 -12.05 -8.25
C SER A 96 36.97 -12.84 -9.03
N GLN A 97 38.25 -12.62 -8.73
CA GLN A 97 39.33 -13.43 -9.30
C GLN A 97 39.89 -14.34 -8.22
N ASP A 98 40.11 -15.61 -8.53
CA ASP A 98 40.71 -16.53 -7.58
C ASP A 98 42.25 -16.50 -7.63
N SER A 99 42.89 -17.20 -6.70
CA SER A 99 44.35 -17.26 -6.61
C SER A 99 45.04 -17.92 -7.81
N SER A 100 44.29 -18.61 -8.66
CA SER A 100 44.80 -19.17 -9.92
C SER A 100 44.69 -18.18 -11.09
N GLY A 101 44.16 -16.98 -10.86
CA GLY A 101 43.93 -15.96 -11.87
C GLY A 101 42.65 -16.17 -12.67
N LEU A 102 41.82 -17.16 -12.33
CA LEU A 102 40.55 -17.41 -12.99
C LEU A 102 39.46 -16.48 -12.46
N GLU A 103 38.56 -16.08 -13.34
CA GLU A 103 37.44 -15.22 -13.00
C GLU A 103 36.27 -16.09 -12.50
N LYS A 104 35.70 -15.72 -11.35
CA LYS A 104 34.51 -16.31 -10.76
C LYS A 104 33.38 -15.30 -10.78
N LEU A 105 32.30 -15.68 -11.43
CA LEU A 105 31.05 -14.94 -11.44
C LEU A 105 30.05 -15.60 -10.50
N TYR A 106 29.49 -14.80 -9.61
CA TYR A 106 28.31 -15.16 -8.84
C TYR A 106 27.13 -14.33 -9.34
N VAL A 107 26.10 -15.00 -9.81
CA VAL A 107 24.94 -14.34 -10.41
C VAL A 107 23.68 -14.90 -9.78
N GLN A 108 22.79 -14.01 -9.36
CA GLN A 108 21.44 -14.39 -8.97
C GLN A 108 20.45 -13.87 -10.02
N ALA A 109 19.56 -14.74 -10.45
CA ALA A 109 18.53 -14.42 -11.43
C ALA A 109 17.15 -14.82 -10.90
N GLN A 110 16.13 -14.07 -11.31
CA GLN A 110 14.75 -14.35 -10.99
C GLN A 110 13.87 -14.25 -12.23
N ALA A 111 12.86 -15.09 -12.33
CA ALA A 111 11.82 -14.99 -13.35
C ALA A 111 10.48 -15.40 -12.77
N ARG A 112 9.41 -14.75 -13.25
CA ARG A 112 8.06 -15.22 -13.01
C ARG A 112 7.70 -16.26 -14.07
N VAL A 113 7.37 -17.46 -13.64
CA VAL A 113 7.12 -18.61 -14.52
C VAL A 113 5.78 -19.26 -14.19
N ASN A 114 5.14 -19.81 -15.21
CA ASN A 114 3.90 -20.56 -15.04
C ASN A 114 4.16 -21.85 -14.27
N GLN A 115 3.16 -22.28 -13.50
CA GLN A 115 3.24 -23.49 -12.68
C GLN A 115 3.57 -24.75 -13.50
N GLU A 116 3.10 -24.86 -14.74
CA GLU A 116 3.39 -25.98 -15.64
C GLU A 116 4.90 -26.13 -15.90
N ALA A 117 5.60 -25.00 -16.03
CA ALA A 117 7.04 -24.97 -16.29
C ALA A 117 7.87 -25.37 -15.07
N LEU A 118 7.28 -25.41 -13.87
CA LEU A 118 7.99 -25.75 -12.63
C LEU A 118 8.28 -27.25 -12.48
N THR A 119 7.61 -28.11 -13.25
CA THR A 119 7.69 -29.58 -13.08
C THR A 119 9.10 -30.13 -13.29
N GLU A 120 9.84 -29.61 -14.27
CA GLU A 120 11.17 -30.12 -14.65
C GLU A 120 12.33 -29.17 -14.30
N ILE A 121 12.09 -28.08 -13.55
CA ILE A 121 13.10 -27.02 -13.33
C ILE A 121 14.42 -27.53 -12.76
N TYR A 122 14.38 -28.49 -11.83
CA TYR A 122 15.59 -29.04 -11.21
C TYR A 122 16.39 -29.90 -12.19
N LYS A 123 15.69 -30.65 -13.04
CA LYS A 123 16.31 -31.44 -14.12
C LYS A 123 16.91 -30.50 -15.15
N ASN A 124 16.14 -29.51 -15.63
CA ASN A 124 16.62 -28.55 -16.62
C ASN A 124 17.81 -27.74 -16.10
N ALA A 125 17.81 -27.32 -14.84
CA ALA A 125 18.95 -26.63 -14.20
C ALA A 125 20.22 -27.50 -14.16
N LYS A 126 20.06 -28.79 -13.88
CA LYS A 126 21.17 -29.75 -13.91
C LYS A 126 21.68 -29.98 -15.33
N ASP A 127 20.77 -30.10 -16.31
CA ASP A 127 21.12 -30.36 -17.71
C ASP A 127 21.84 -29.18 -18.37
N VAL A 128 21.56 -27.95 -17.95
CA VAL A 128 22.30 -26.76 -18.40
C VAL A 128 23.59 -26.49 -17.61
N SER A 129 23.82 -27.22 -16.51
CA SER A 129 25.05 -27.09 -15.72
C SER A 129 26.19 -27.89 -16.36
N LEU A 130 27.36 -27.27 -16.46
CA LEU A 130 28.56 -27.85 -17.07
C LEU A 130 29.76 -27.67 -16.12
N PRO A 131 30.86 -28.41 -16.32
CA PRO A 131 32.11 -28.11 -15.64
C PRO A 131 32.48 -26.63 -15.82
N GLY A 132 32.65 -25.92 -14.70
CA GLY A 132 32.91 -24.47 -14.69
C GLY A 132 31.67 -23.58 -14.73
N ALA A 133 30.44 -24.09 -14.85
CA ALA A 133 29.21 -23.30 -14.78
C ALA A 133 28.07 -24.08 -14.11
N LYS A 134 27.73 -23.71 -12.87
CA LYS A 134 26.72 -24.38 -12.06
C LYS A 134 25.47 -23.52 -11.94
N TYR A 135 24.31 -24.08 -12.29
CA TYR A 135 22.99 -23.44 -12.17
C TYR A 135 22.18 -24.20 -11.13
N GLU A 136 21.76 -23.53 -10.07
CA GLU A 136 20.99 -24.12 -8.98
C GLU A 136 19.72 -23.33 -8.74
N ILE A 137 18.59 -24.04 -8.58
CA ILE A 137 17.34 -23.42 -8.17
C ILE A 137 17.50 -23.00 -6.71
N SER A 138 17.45 -21.69 -6.43
CA SER A 138 17.62 -21.13 -5.09
C SER A 138 16.29 -20.97 -4.35
N SER A 139 15.21 -20.66 -5.06
CA SER A 139 13.89 -20.47 -4.46
C SER A 139 12.77 -20.69 -5.47
N VAL A 140 11.60 -21.12 -4.97
CA VAL A 140 10.34 -21.13 -5.72
C VAL A 140 9.27 -20.53 -4.80
N ASP A 141 8.81 -19.33 -5.10
CA ASP A 141 7.82 -18.61 -4.28
C ASP A 141 6.51 -18.40 -5.06
N PHE A 142 5.41 -18.91 -4.52
CA PHE A 142 4.06 -18.76 -5.09
C PHE A 142 3.34 -17.51 -4.57
N LYS A 143 4.08 -16.45 -4.24
CA LYS A 143 3.49 -15.17 -3.89
C LYS A 143 2.84 -14.50 -5.11
N PRO A 144 1.55 -14.11 -5.02
CA PRO A 144 0.88 -13.35 -6.06
C PRO A 144 1.68 -12.11 -6.44
N SER A 145 1.63 -11.77 -7.72
CA SER A 145 2.22 -10.54 -8.22
C SER A 145 1.52 -9.33 -7.62
N PHE A 146 2.20 -8.19 -7.72
CA PHE A 146 1.60 -6.92 -7.36
C PHE A 146 0.32 -6.67 -8.19
N ASP A 147 0.35 -6.92 -9.49
CA ASP A 147 -0.78 -6.67 -10.39
C ASP A 147 -1.99 -7.58 -10.09
N GLU A 148 -1.75 -8.86 -9.80
CA GLU A 148 -2.82 -9.79 -9.35
C GLU A 148 -3.45 -9.30 -8.03
N THR A 149 -2.61 -8.88 -7.09
CA THR A 149 -3.06 -8.33 -5.79
C THR A 149 -3.89 -7.07 -5.99
N GLN A 150 -3.43 -6.12 -6.82
CA GLN A 150 -4.15 -4.87 -7.10
C GLN A 150 -5.49 -5.13 -7.80
N THR A 151 -5.53 -6.09 -8.71
CA THR A 151 -6.77 -6.49 -9.40
C THR A 151 -7.81 -6.97 -8.41
N VAL A 152 -7.42 -7.84 -7.47
CA VAL A 152 -8.32 -8.36 -6.45
C VAL A 152 -8.72 -7.26 -5.45
N LEU A 153 -7.80 -6.39 -5.03
CA LEU A 153 -8.13 -5.25 -4.16
C LEU A 153 -9.13 -4.30 -4.81
N SER A 154 -9.01 -4.05 -6.12
CA SER A 154 -9.97 -3.24 -6.88
C SER A 154 -11.37 -3.86 -6.87
N GLN A 155 -11.47 -5.18 -7.06
CA GLN A 155 -12.74 -5.92 -6.97
C GLN A 155 -13.35 -5.85 -5.57
N ILE A 156 -12.53 -6.00 -4.52
CA ILE A 156 -12.99 -5.86 -3.13
C ILE A 156 -13.51 -4.43 -2.90
N ARG A 157 -12.79 -3.40 -3.38
CA ARG A 157 -13.19 -2.00 -3.26
C ARG A 157 -14.52 -1.73 -3.95
N GLN A 158 -14.74 -2.25 -5.15
CA GLN A 158 -16.01 -2.13 -5.87
C GLN A 158 -17.17 -2.75 -5.07
N ARG A 159 -16.96 -3.91 -4.47
CA ARG A 159 -17.96 -4.57 -3.61
C ARG A 159 -18.25 -3.73 -2.37
N LEU A 160 -17.23 -3.14 -1.74
CA LEU A 160 -17.41 -2.24 -0.60
C LEU A 160 -18.20 -0.99 -0.98
N TYR A 161 -17.96 -0.37 -2.14
CA TYR A 161 -18.78 0.78 -2.59
C TYR A 161 -20.27 0.42 -2.70
N GLN A 162 -20.59 -0.76 -3.23
CA GLN A 162 -21.97 -1.24 -3.29
C GLN A 162 -22.56 -1.40 -1.88
N GLN A 163 -21.82 -2.04 -0.97
CA GLN A 163 -22.26 -2.24 0.41
C GLN A 163 -22.44 -0.92 1.17
N VAL A 164 -21.59 0.07 0.93
CA VAL A 164 -21.73 1.43 1.49
C VAL A 164 -22.99 2.10 0.98
N ASN A 165 -23.27 2.03 -0.32
CA ASN A 165 -24.48 2.61 -0.89
C ASN A 165 -25.75 1.93 -0.35
N ASP A 166 -25.71 0.60 -0.19
CA ASP A 166 -26.82 -0.15 0.40
C ASP A 166 -27.04 0.23 1.87
N GLU A 167 -25.97 0.44 2.65
CA GLU A 167 -26.05 0.90 4.03
C GLU A 167 -26.58 2.34 4.10
N LEU A 168 -26.11 3.23 3.23
CA LEU A 168 -26.59 4.60 3.13
C LEU A 168 -28.09 4.66 2.80
N ALA A 169 -28.56 3.79 1.90
CA ALA A 169 -29.97 3.67 1.58
C ALA A 169 -30.79 3.18 2.80
N ARG A 170 -30.26 2.23 3.57
CA ARG A 170 -30.88 1.78 4.83
C ARG A 170 -30.94 2.91 5.87
N ILE A 171 -29.86 3.66 6.06
CA ILE A 171 -29.78 4.81 6.96
C ILE A 171 -30.81 5.87 6.56
N ASN A 172 -30.87 6.24 5.29
CA ASN A 172 -31.82 7.24 4.79
C ASN A 172 -33.28 6.80 4.90
N LYS A 173 -33.55 5.49 4.78
CA LYS A 173 -34.88 4.94 5.04
C LYS A 173 -35.25 4.97 6.54
N ALA A 174 -34.29 4.77 7.42
CA ALA A 174 -34.48 4.84 8.88
C ALA A 174 -34.66 6.28 9.38
N TYR A 175 -33.98 7.25 8.75
CA TYR A 175 -33.98 8.66 9.14
C TYR A 175 -34.42 9.60 7.99
N PRO A 176 -35.71 9.56 7.58
CA PRO A 176 -36.19 10.25 6.38
C PRO A 176 -36.08 11.78 6.44
N ASN A 177 -36.05 12.37 7.65
CA ASN A 177 -36.00 13.82 7.84
C ASN A 177 -34.58 14.39 7.89
N GLN A 178 -33.55 13.53 7.93
CA GLN A 178 -32.16 13.96 8.17
C GLN A 178 -31.31 13.93 6.89
N ASN A 179 -31.58 13.02 5.95
CA ASN A 179 -30.88 12.90 4.65
C ASN A 179 -29.35 12.88 4.78
N TYR A 180 -28.79 11.69 4.90
CA TYR A 180 -27.36 11.42 5.01
C TYR A 180 -26.70 11.30 3.63
N SER A 181 -25.45 11.78 3.55
CA SER A 181 -24.52 11.53 2.46
C SER A 181 -23.14 11.14 3.00
N VAL A 182 -22.33 10.45 2.19
CA VAL A 182 -20.95 10.12 2.57
C VAL A 182 -20.14 11.41 2.73
N SER A 183 -19.56 11.59 3.92
CA SER A 183 -18.67 12.69 4.28
C SER A 183 -17.22 12.28 4.08
N ASN A 184 -16.86 11.10 4.58
CA ASN A 184 -15.51 10.56 4.47
C ASN A 184 -15.56 9.04 4.22
N LEU A 185 -14.64 8.55 3.41
CA LEU A 185 -14.50 7.14 3.10
C LEU A 185 -13.01 6.80 2.99
N VAL A 186 -12.52 6.03 3.95
CA VAL A 186 -11.13 5.62 4.04
C VAL A 186 -11.05 4.11 3.92
N PHE A 187 -10.16 3.61 3.06
CA PHE A 187 -9.85 2.20 2.96
C PHE A 187 -8.57 1.87 3.71
N VAL A 188 -8.62 0.84 4.54
CA VAL A 188 -7.48 0.32 5.29
C VAL A 188 -7.24 -1.12 4.87
N GLU A 189 -6.05 -1.39 4.35
CA GLU A 189 -5.57 -2.74 4.06
C GLU A 189 -5.04 -3.38 5.35
N GLY A 190 -5.46 -4.60 5.64
CA GLY A 190 -4.97 -5.34 6.79
C GLY A 190 -6.03 -6.20 7.46
N SER A 191 -5.59 -7.22 8.19
CA SER A 191 -6.44 -7.91 9.15
C SER A 191 -6.90 -6.90 10.20
N ASN A 192 -8.22 -6.79 10.38
CA ASN A 192 -9.00 -5.88 11.26
C ASN A 192 -8.21 -5.01 12.27
N PRO A 193 -8.64 -3.75 12.54
CA PRO A 193 -8.12 -3.01 13.69
C PRO A 193 -8.15 -3.92 14.91
N SER A 194 -7.00 -4.07 15.57
CA SER A 194 -6.82 -4.96 16.71
C SER A 194 -7.93 -4.66 17.72
N GLN A 195 -8.93 -5.54 17.81
CA GLN A 195 -9.78 -5.57 18.99
C GLN A 195 -8.82 -5.70 20.18
N PRO A 196 -8.89 -4.82 21.19
CA PRO A 196 -8.02 -4.90 22.34
C PRO A 196 -8.27 -6.25 23.02
N ARG A 197 -7.39 -7.21 22.77
CA ARG A 197 -7.43 -8.48 23.47
C ARG A 197 -6.96 -8.17 24.89
N PRO A 198 -7.77 -8.40 25.93
CA PRO A 198 -7.23 -8.40 27.28
C PRO A 198 -6.09 -9.43 27.29
N LEU A 199 -4.93 -9.01 27.78
CA LEU A 199 -3.74 -9.83 27.99
C LEU A 199 -4.11 -11.03 28.89
N GLN A 200 -4.63 -12.11 28.28
CA GLN A 200 -4.79 -13.38 28.96
C GLN A 200 -3.47 -14.13 28.90
N ALA A 201 -2.87 -14.14 30.09
CA ALA A 201 -1.72 -14.89 30.54
C ALA A 201 -1.34 -16.11 29.68
N LYS A 202 -0.10 -16.04 29.22
CA LYS A 202 0.72 -17.09 28.65
C LYS A 202 0.81 -18.27 29.65
N ALA A 203 0.09 -19.36 29.38
CA ALA A 203 0.32 -20.64 30.05
C ALA A 203 -0.02 -21.82 29.11
N MET A 204 1.03 -22.55 28.72
CA MET A 204 1.06 -23.99 28.43
C MET A 204 0.14 -24.57 27.34
N ASN A 205 0.72 -24.95 26.20
CA ASN A 205 0.97 -26.37 25.94
C ASN A 205 1.85 -26.60 24.71
N THR A 206 3.07 -27.05 25.01
CA THR A 206 4.00 -27.74 24.12
C THR A 206 3.48 -29.17 23.88
N MET A 207 3.77 -29.71 22.70
CA MET A 207 3.69 -31.14 22.28
C MET A 207 2.42 -31.59 21.55
N MET A 208 2.53 -31.78 20.22
CA MET A 208 2.27 -33.05 19.50
C MET A 208 2.71 -32.85 18.02
N VAL A 209 3.80 -33.45 17.56
CA VAL A 209 3.84 -34.69 16.71
C VAL A 209 2.81 -34.58 15.57
N GLY A 210 3.16 -34.47 14.29
CA GLY A 210 4.17 -35.20 13.53
C GLY A 210 3.43 -36.17 12.62
N GLU A 211 3.31 -35.87 11.31
CA GLU A 211 2.88 -36.87 10.32
C GLU A 211 3.30 -36.50 8.89
N ALA A 212 3.52 -37.57 8.11
CA ALA A 212 4.31 -37.63 6.89
C ALA A 212 3.56 -37.27 5.60
N SER A 213 4.36 -36.92 4.61
CA SER A 213 4.03 -36.39 3.29
C SER A 213 3.22 -37.33 2.40
N ALA A 214 2.08 -36.84 1.91
CA ALA A 214 1.39 -37.35 0.72
C ALA A 214 1.87 -36.55 -0.53
N PRO A 215 1.83 -37.15 -1.74
CA PRO A 215 2.23 -36.45 -2.97
C PRO A 215 1.29 -35.28 -3.26
N ALA A 216 1.89 -34.11 -3.53
CA ALA A 216 1.21 -32.84 -3.63
C ALA A 216 0.28 -32.75 -4.85
N PRO A 217 -1.03 -32.49 -4.69
CA PRO A 217 -1.84 -31.92 -5.76
C PRO A 217 -1.32 -30.52 -6.11
N ALA A 218 -1.67 -29.98 -7.29
CA ALA A 218 -1.32 -28.62 -7.69
C ALA A 218 -1.67 -27.63 -6.58
N LEU A 219 -0.64 -27.21 -5.82
CA LEU A 219 -0.79 -26.33 -4.66
C LEU A 219 -1.01 -24.91 -5.19
N THR A 220 -2.28 -24.57 -5.46
CA THR A 220 -2.69 -23.19 -5.63
C THR A 220 -2.49 -22.49 -4.29
N VAL A 221 -1.39 -21.76 -4.14
CA VAL A 221 -1.13 -20.97 -2.94
C VAL A 221 -2.07 -19.78 -2.95
N SER A 222 -3.10 -19.85 -2.11
CA SER A 222 -4.09 -18.80 -2.00
C SER A 222 -3.76 -17.87 -0.85
N ASN A 223 -3.73 -16.57 -1.12
CA ASN A 223 -3.53 -15.54 -0.11
C ASN A 223 -4.85 -14.81 0.11
N GLU A 224 -5.29 -14.71 1.37
CA GLU A 224 -6.50 -13.98 1.73
C GLU A 224 -6.18 -12.48 1.82
N LEU A 225 -6.84 -11.66 0.99
CA LEU A 225 -6.79 -10.21 1.10
C LEU A 225 -8.03 -9.69 1.82
N ILE A 226 -7.82 -8.77 2.74
CA ILE A 226 -8.86 -8.11 3.52
C ILE A 226 -8.74 -6.62 3.30
N LEU A 227 -9.86 -5.99 2.94
CA LEU A 227 -9.98 -4.55 2.85
C LEU A 227 -11.13 -4.09 3.74
N THR A 228 -10.87 -3.06 4.53
CA THR A 228 -11.84 -2.45 5.42
C THR A 228 -12.14 -1.03 4.96
N ALA A 229 -13.41 -0.70 4.79
CA ALA A 229 -13.91 0.65 4.58
C ALA A 229 -14.36 1.24 5.93
N LEU A 230 -13.77 2.37 6.31
CA LEU A 230 -14.21 3.23 7.40
C LEU A 230 -15.02 4.36 6.76
N VAL A 231 -16.30 4.45 7.11
CA VAL A 231 -17.25 5.35 6.46
C VAL A 231 -17.84 6.28 7.50
N GLU A 232 -17.69 7.58 7.27
CA GLU A 232 -18.42 8.63 7.97
C GLU A 232 -19.52 9.13 7.03
N VAL A 233 -20.78 9.04 7.45
CA VAL A 233 -21.88 9.72 6.77
C VAL A 233 -22.35 10.88 7.63
N ALA A 234 -22.67 11.99 6.98
CA ALA A 234 -23.12 13.20 7.64
C ALA A 234 -24.50 13.62 7.12
N SER A 235 -25.33 14.10 8.05
CA SER A 235 -26.66 14.64 7.78
C SER A 235 -26.55 16.00 7.09
N ASN A 236 -27.36 16.18 6.03
CA ASN A 236 -27.48 17.43 5.30
C ASN A 236 -28.62 18.32 5.82
N ARG A 237 -29.08 18.09 7.06
CA ARG A 237 -30.17 18.87 7.66
C ARG A 237 -29.82 20.36 7.69
N LYS A 238 -30.74 21.19 7.20
CA LYS A 238 -30.65 22.64 7.39
C LYS A 238 -31.00 22.96 8.85
N PRO A 239 -30.27 23.87 9.52
CA PRO A 239 -30.64 24.30 10.86
C PRO A 239 -32.03 24.94 10.79
N ASN A 240 -32.93 24.52 11.70
CA ASN A 240 -34.22 25.18 11.87
C ASN A 240 -33.97 26.59 12.39
N THR A 241 -33.92 27.58 11.49
CA THR A 241 -34.11 28.98 11.86
C THR A 241 -35.56 29.14 12.30
N LYS A 242 -35.78 29.13 13.62
CA LYS A 242 -36.99 29.68 14.25
C LYS A 242 -36.82 31.18 14.42
#